data_AF-A0A0K2VVB4-F1
#
_entry.id   AF-A0A0K2VVB4-F1
#
_cell.length_a   1.000
_cell.length_b   1.000
_cell.length_c   1.000
_cell.angle_alpha   90.00
_cell.angle_beta   90.00
_cell.angle_gamma   90.00
#
_symmetry.space_group_name_H-M   'P 1'
#
loop_
_entity.id
_entity.type
_entity.pdbx_description
1 polymer ?
#
loop_
_entity_poly.entity_id
_entity_poly.type
_entity_poly.pdbx_seq_one_letter_code
_entity_poly.pdbx_strand_id
1 'polypeptide(L)'
;MQLNKKLLAIIGKRFPAIYDVIPRGPQGGLARVALNPQPLPPHELGAAVAEEFVRCAWVAERGGLDMKALLSDLDDWCPTRPKIPKLPPWWGPFPEPEPHPEWFVDYHLGFAAKLSAVETGTRLDKTLDQAIDRSLTAIESVKL
;
A
#
# COMPACT_ATOMS: atom_id res chain seq x y z
N MET A 1 32.94 -3.43 23.65
CA MET A 1 33.20 -4.72 22.98
C MET A 1 32.39 -4.77 21.69
N GLN A 2 33.03 -4.73 20.52
CA GLN A 2 32.30 -4.81 19.24
C GLN A 2 32.17 -6.28 18.83
N LEU A 3 30.94 -6.79 18.76
CA LEU A 3 30.69 -8.15 18.27
C LEU A 3 30.96 -8.21 16.77
N ASN A 4 31.68 -9.24 16.33
CA ASN A 4 32.01 -9.43 14.93
C ASN A 4 30.75 -9.77 14.11
N LYS A 5 30.40 -8.93 13.14
CA LYS A 5 29.21 -9.10 12.28
C LYS A 5 29.20 -10.42 11.51
N LYS A 6 30.37 -10.95 11.12
CA LYS A 6 30.47 -12.24 10.43
C LYS A 6 30.10 -13.41 11.35
N LEU A 7 30.49 -13.33 12.62
CA LEU A 7 30.16 -14.34 13.62
C LEU A 7 28.65 -14.38 13.89
N LEU A 8 28.02 -13.21 14.02
CA LEU A 8 26.56 -13.11 14.17
C LEU A 8 25.79 -13.72 12.99
N ALA A 9 26.25 -13.47 11.76
CA ALA A 9 25.61 -14.05 10.57
C ALA A 9 25.71 -15.59 10.54
N ILE A 10 26.82 -16.17 10.99
CA ILE A 10 27.00 -17.62 11.10
C ILE A 10 26.04 -18.20 12.16
N ILE A 11 25.97 -17.57 13.33
CA ILE A 11 25.07 -18.00 14.41
C ILE A 11 23.61 -17.91 13.95
N GLY A 12 23.21 -16.81 13.30
CA GLY A 12 21.84 -16.63 12.81
C GLY A 12 21.47 -17.56 11.67
N LYS A 13 22.41 -18.03 10.85
CA LYS A 13 22.16 -19.09 9.85
C LYS A 13 21.88 -20.45 10.51
N ARG A 14 22.52 -20.74 11.65
CA ARG A 14 22.36 -22.01 12.37
C ARG A 14 21.17 -22.02 13.31
N PHE A 15 20.86 -20.87 13.92
CA PHE A 15 19.78 -20.68 14.88
C PHE A 15 18.95 -19.43 14.52
N PRO A 16 17.98 -19.56 13.60
CA PRO A 16 17.20 -18.42 13.12
C PRO A 16 16.45 -17.66 14.22
N ALA A 17 16.08 -18.34 15.31
CA ALA A 17 15.42 -17.74 16.48
C ALA A 17 16.25 -16.64 17.18
N ILE A 18 17.57 -16.57 16.94
CA ILE A 18 18.39 -15.47 17.47
C ILE A 18 17.94 -14.10 16.92
N TYR A 19 17.34 -14.09 15.73
CA TYR A 19 16.82 -12.88 15.12
C TYR A 19 15.55 -12.35 15.78
N ASP A 20 14.89 -13.14 16.62
CA ASP A 20 13.73 -12.71 17.41
C ASP A 20 14.17 -12.00 18.70
N VAL A 21 15.36 -12.36 19.20
CA VAL A 21 15.98 -11.75 20.39
C VAL A 21 16.75 -10.48 20.03
N ILE A 22 17.32 -10.41 18.82
CA ILE A 22 18.00 -9.21 18.31
C ILE A 22 16.94 -8.27 17.73
N PRO A 23 16.66 -7.11 18.36
CA PRO A 23 15.59 -6.25 17.88
C PRO A 23 15.96 -5.69 16.50
N ARG A 24 15.19 -6.07 15.48
CA ARG A 24 15.35 -5.61 14.09
C ARG A 24 14.78 -4.21 13.82
N GLY A 25 14.46 -3.46 14.87
CA GLY A 25 13.90 -2.12 14.79
C GLY A 25 14.74 -1.13 15.60
N PRO A 26 14.62 0.17 15.31
CA PRO A 26 15.35 1.20 16.03
C PRO A 26 14.92 1.22 17.52
N GLN A 27 15.90 1.14 18.42
CA GLN A 27 15.72 0.75 19.83
C GLN A 27 15.71 1.96 20.77
N GLY A 28 14.82 2.92 20.54
CA GLY A 28 14.70 4.12 21.38
C GLY A 28 13.33 4.78 21.31
N GLY A 29 12.94 5.54 22.34
CA GLY A 29 11.64 6.22 22.38
C GLY A 29 11.39 7.16 21.21
N LEU A 30 12.44 7.83 20.71
CA LEU A 30 12.40 8.68 19.51
C LEU A 30 12.38 7.88 18.21
N ALA A 31 12.93 6.67 18.23
CA ALA A 31 12.94 5.73 17.12
C ALA A 31 11.58 5.06 16.88
N ARG A 32 10.70 5.07 17.89
CA ARG A 32 9.31 4.62 17.80
C ARG A 32 8.46 5.49 16.87
N VAL A 33 8.77 6.78 16.77
CA VAL A 33 8.12 7.73 15.85
C VAL A 33 8.61 7.52 14.42
N ALA A 34 9.88 7.15 14.22
CA ALA A 34 10.44 6.79 12.92
C ALA A 34 9.97 5.41 12.40
N LEU A 35 9.34 4.60 13.25
CA LEU A 35 8.74 3.31 12.89
C LEU A 35 7.26 3.41 12.53
N ASN A 36 6.62 4.55 12.76
CA ASN A 36 5.31 4.84 12.24
C ASN A 36 5.54 5.76 11.04
N PRO A 37 5.80 5.24 9.82
CA PRO A 37 5.76 6.12 8.66
C PRO A 37 4.44 6.87 8.73
N GLN A 38 4.51 8.19 8.79
CA GLN A 38 3.33 9.04 8.68
C GLN A 38 2.52 8.48 7.49
N PRO A 39 1.21 8.20 7.65
CA PRO A 39 0.44 7.63 6.55
C PRO A 39 0.62 8.51 5.33
N LEU A 40 0.97 7.90 4.20
CA LEU A 40 1.13 8.64 2.95
C LEU A 40 -0.19 9.37 2.65
N PRO A 41 -0.12 10.61 2.13
CA PRO A 41 -1.27 11.26 1.53
C PRO A 41 -1.96 10.27 0.55
N PRO A 42 -3.30 10.18 0.51
CA PRO A 42 -4.01 9.16 -0.26
C PRO A 42 -3.57 9.05 -1.72
N HIS A 43 -3.32 10.17 -2.39
CA HIS A 43 -2.79 10.17 -3.76
C HIS A 43 -1.40 9.50 -3.85
N GLU A 44 -0.49 9.83 -2.94
CA GLU A 44 0.84 9.20 -2.86
C GLU A 44 0.75 7.72 -2.46
N LEU A 45 -0.20 7.37 -1.60
CA LEU A 45 -0.50 5.99 -1.23
C LEU A 45 -0.99 5.20 -2.46
N GLY A 46 -1.94 5.74 -3.22
CA GLY A 46 -2.43 5.14 -4.46
C GLY A 46 -1.30 4.89 -5.46
N ALA A 47 -0.40 5.86 -5.63
CA ALA A 47 0.78 5.72 -6.47
C ALA A 47 1.75 4.65 -5.95
N ALA A 48 1.98 4.57 -4.65
CA ALA A 48 2.84 3.54 -4.05
C ALA A 48 2.24 2.13 -4.23
N VAL A 49 0.93 1.99 -4.07
CA VAL A 49 0.22 0.72 -4.31
C VAL A 49 0.27 0.32 -5.79
N ALA A 50 0.11 1.28 -6.71
CA ALA A 50 0.26 1.04 -8.14
C ALA A 50 1.67 0.54 -8.50
N GLU A 51 2.72 1.05 -7.85
CA GLU A 51 4.09 0.57 -8.06
C GLU A 51 4.30 -0.88 -7.61
N GLU A 52 3.75 -1.24 -6.45
CA GLU A 52 3.79 -2.63 -5.99
C GLU A 52 2.93 -3.56 -6.88
N PHE A 53 1.78 -3.08 -7.36
CA PHE A 53 0.96 -3.82 -8.32
C PHE A 53 1.73 -4.10 -9.61
N VAL A 54 2.42 -3.10 -10.18
CA VAL A 54 3.26 -3.26 -11.38
C VAL A 54 4.38 -4.26 -11.13
N ARG A 55 5.02 -4.20 -9.95
CA ARG A 55 6.06 -5.17 -9.58
C ARG A 55 5.51 -6.59 -9.53
N CYS A 56 4.35 -6.78 -8.90
CA CYS A 56 3.67 -8.08 -8.84
C CYS A 56 3.25 -8.56 -10.24
N ALA A 57 2.71 -7.68 -11.08
CA ALA A 57 2.31 -7.98 -12.46
C ALA A 57 3.49 -8.46 -13.30
N TRP A 58 4.63 -7.78 -13.17
CA TRP A 58 5.86 -8.15 -13.85
C TRP A 58 6.40 -9.51 -13.38
N VAL A 59 6.37 -9.78 -12.07
CA VAL A 59 6.79 -11.08 -11.52
C VAL A 59 5.83 -12.19 -11.98
N ALA A 60 4.53 -11.94 -11.96
CA ALA A 60 3.51 -12.90 -12.38
C ALA A 60 3.65 -13.25 -13.86
N GLU A 61 3.82 -12.26 -14.73
CA GLU A 61 4.01 -12.47 -16.17
C GLU A 61 5.22 -13.35 -16.46
N ARG A 62 6.37 -13.04 -15.85
CA ARG A 62 7.60 -13.82 -16.06
C ARG A 62 7.59 -15.17 -15.39
N GLY A 63 6.86 -15.30 -14.29
CA GLY A 63 6.64 -16.55 -13.58
C GLY A 63 5.61 -17.46 -14.26
N GLY A 64 4.92 -16.99 -15.30
CA GLY A 64 3.80 -17.72 -15.91
C GLY A 64 2.63 -17.93 -14.95
N LEU A 65 2.47 -17.03 -13.98
CA LEU A 65 1.37 -17.05 -13.01
C LEU A 65 0.09 -16.46 -13.63
N ASP A 66 -1.05 -16.82 -13.07
CA ASP A 66 -2.34 -16.33 -13.55
C ASP A 66 -2.56 -14.86 -13.17
N MET A 67 -2.64 -14.00 -14.19
CA MET A 67 -2.91 -12.56 -14.00
C MET A 67 -4.31 -12.30 -13.42
N LYS A 68 -5.26 -13.23 -13.55
CA LYS A 68 -6.57 -13.09 -12.92
C LYS A 68 -6.50 -13.16 -11.40
N ALA A 69 -5.62 -14.01 -10.86
CA ALA A 69 -5.40 -14.08 -9.42
C ALA A 69 -4.82 -12.76 -8.89
N LEU A 70 -3.89 -12.15 -9.64
CA LEU A 70 -3.35 -10.84 -9.29
C LEU A 70 -4.40 -9.73 -9.29
N LEU A 71 -5.31 -9.72 -10.28
CA LEU A 71 -6.42 -8.75 -10.31
C LEU A 71 -7.42 -8.98 -9.17
N SER A 72 -7.68 -10.23 -8.80
CA SER A 72 -8.48 -10.57 -7.62
C SER A 72 -7.82 -10.09 -6.32
N ASP A 73 -6.50 -10.25 -6.18
CA ASP A 73 -5.76 -9.72 -5.04
C ASP A 73 -5.84 -8.18 -5.00
N LEU A 74 -5.79 -7.51 -6.14
CA LEU A 74 -5.97 -6.06 -6.24
C LEU A 74 -7.39 -5.63 -5.81
N ASP A 75 -8.41 -6.45 -6.06
CA ASP A 75 -9.77 -6.20 -5.55
C ASP A 75 -9.85 -6.26 -4.03
N ASP A 76 -9.08 -7.16 -3.42
CA ASP A 76 -8.98 -7.29 -1.97
C ASP A 76 -8.14 -6.18 -1.31
N TRP A 77 -7.33 -5.45 -2.09
CA TRP A 77 -6.62 -4.26 -1.63
C TRP A 77 -7.61 -3.12 -1.42
N CYS A 78 -8.32 -3.18 -0.30
CA CYS A 78 -9.40 -2.27 0.04
C CYS A 78 -8.85 -0.98 0.69
N PRO A 79 -9.06 0.20 0.10
CA PRO A 79 -8.69 1.46 0.72
C PRO A 79 -9.77 1.80 1.80
N THR A 80 -9.38 2.44 2.91
CA THR A 80 -10.27 2.67 4.08
C THR A 80 -11.40 3.65 3.73
N ARG A 81 -12.68 3.27 3.86
CA ARG A 81 -13.80 4.20 3.62
C ARG A 81 -13.98 5.21 4.77
N PRO A 82 -14.32 6.49 4.47
CA PRO A 82 -14.69 7.49 5.48
C PRO A 82 -15.81 6.98 6.38
N LYS A 83 -15.64 7.09 7.70
CA LYS A 83 -16.74 6.86 8.65
C LYS A 83 -17.19 8.20 9.21
N ILE A 84 -18.44 8.58 8.93
CA ILE A 84 -19.06 9.75 9.57
C ILE A 84 -19.25 9.43 11.06
N PRO A 85 -18.64 10.21 11.98
CA PRO A 85 -18.89 10.03 13.41
C PRO A 85 -20.38 10.22 13.72
N LYS A 86 -21.01 9.25 14.38
CA LYS A 86 -22.40 9.38 14.83
C LYS A 86 -22.46 10.30 16.06
N LEU A 87 -22.46 11.61 15.83
CA LEU A 87 -22.58 12.62 16.88
C LEU A 87 -23.98 13.24 16.89
N PRO A 88 -24.52 13.62 18.05
CA PRO A 88 -25.82 14.29 18.12
C PRO A 88 -25.84 15.63 17.37
N PRO A 89 -26.95 16.01 16.70
CA PRO A 89 -27.06 17.23 15.88
C PRO A 89 -26.68 18.55 16.57
N TRP A 90 -26.75 18.60 17.91
CA TRP A 90 -26.51 19.78 18.73
C TRP A 90 -25.05 19.90 19.22
N TRP A 91 -24.19 18.93 18.91
CA TRP A 91 -22.77 18.97 19.21
C TRP A 91 -21.99 19.53 18.02
N GLY A 92 -22.00 20.86 17.90
CA GLY A 92 -21.08 21.55 17.00
C GLY A 92 -19.68 21.70 17.63
N PRO A 93 -18.61 21.78 16.83
CA PRO A 93 -18.49 21.39 15.43
C PRO A 93 -18.28 19.88 15.26
N PHE A 94 -18.85 19.29 14.21
CA PHE A 94 -18.58 17.88 13.87
C PHE A 94 -17.12 17.74 13.43
N PRO A 95 -16.39 16.71 13.89
CA PRO A 95 -15.08 16.40 13.35
C PRO A 95 -15.23 16.09 11.86
N GLU A 96 -14.28 16.54 11.04
CA GLU A 96 -14.17 16.04 9.67
C GLU A 96 -14.07 14.52 9.71
N PRO A 97 -14.82 13.80 8.83
CA PRO A 97 -14.74 12.36 8.81
C PRO A 97 -13.30 11.94 8.49
N GLU A 98 -12.79 10.95 9.23
CA GLU A 98 -11.52 10.32 8.92
C GLU A 98 -11.76 8.94 8.29
N PRO A 99 -11.07 8.61 7.18
CA PRO A 99 -10.34 9.56 6.32
C PRO A 99 -11.27 10.58 5.65
N HIS A 100 -10.71 11.67 5.11
CA HIS A 100 -11.47 12.78 4.53
C HIS A 100 -12.41 12.31 3.39
N PRO A 101 -13.48 13.06 3.06
CA PRO A 101 -14.50 12.61 2.10
C PRO A 101 -13.94 12.17 0.74
N GLU A 102 -12.95 12.92 0.23
CA GLU A 102 -12.30 12.65 -1.07
C GLU A 102 -11.17 11.64 -1.00
N TRP A 103 -10.85 11.08 0.18
CA TRP A 103 -9.69 10.20 0.36
C TRP A 103 -9.69 9.01 -0.60
N PHE A 104 -10.87 8.44 -0.83
CA PHE A 104 -11.04 7.31 -1.74
C PHE A 104 -10.81 7.72 -3.20
N VAL A 105 -11.30 8.90 -3.59
CA VAL A 105 -11.11 9.46 -4.93
C VAL A 105 -9.63 9.78 -5.15
N ASP A 106 -9.00 10.49 -4.21
CA ASP A 106 -7.57 10.85 -4.25
C ASP A 106 -6.69 9.61 -4.36
N TYR A 107 -7.02 8.54 -3.63
CA TYR A 107 -6.32 7.26 -3.71
C TYR A 107 -6.42 6.65 -5.12
N HIS A 108 -7.61 6.55 -5.68
CA HIS A 108 -7.79 5.97 -7.01
C HIS A 108 -7.21 6.83 -8.13
N LEU A 109 -7.21 8.16 -7.98
CA LEU A 109 -6.54 9.08 -8.90
C LEU A 109 -5.03 8.88 -8.89
N GLY A 110 -4.40 8.80 -7.71
CA GLY A 110 -2.97 8.53 -7.59
C GLY A 110 -2.56 7.17 -8.14
N PHE A 111 -3.39 6.15 -7.91
CA PHE A 111 -3.20 4.80 -8.46
C PHE A 111 -3.26 4.81 -10.00
N ALA A 112 -4.35 5.36 -10.57
CA ALA A 112 -4.54 5.42 -12.01
C ALA A 112 -3.44 6.25 -12.69
N ALA A 113 -3.13 7.44 -12.18
CA ALA A 113 -2.09 8.31 -12.73
C ALA A 113 -0.72 7.63 -12.75
N LYS A 114 -0.36 6.89 -11.69
CA LYS A 114 0.90 6.14 -11.66
C LYS A 114 0.90 5.03 -12.71
N LEU A 115 -0.16 4.23 -12.83
CA LEU A 115 -0.24 3.17 -13.85
C LEU A 115 -0.17 3.73 -15.28
N SER A 116 -0.85 4.84 -15.55
CA SER A 116 -0.80 5.51 -16.86
C SER A 116 0.58 6.03 -17.24
N ALA A 117 1.47 6.24 -16.27
CA ALA A 117 2.85 6.68 -16.50
C ALA A 117 3.84 5.52 -16.69
N VAL A 118 3.41 4.27 -16.56
CA VAL A 118 4.30 3.10 -16.64
C VAL A 118 4.35 2.58 -18.08
N GLU A 119 5.54 2.52 -18.66
CA GLU A 119 5.79 1.82 -19.91
C GLU A 119 6.20 0.37 -19.63
N THR A 120 5.31 -0.59 -19.89
CA THR A 120 5.59 -2.03 -19.68
C THR A 120 5.84 -2.84 -20.95
N GLY A 121 5.61 -2.26 -22.12
CA GLY A 121 5.56 -2.99 -23.39
C GLY A 121 4.31 -3.88 -23.51
N THR A 122 4.04 -4.39 -24.71
CA THR A 122 2.72 -4.90 -25.15
C THR A 122 2.08 -6.02 -24.32
N ARG A 123 2.83 -6.73 -23.47
CA ARG A 123 2.33 -7.90 -22.74
C ARG A 123 1.53 -7.56 -21.48
N LEU A 124 1.86 -6.47 -20.81
CA LEU A 124 1.20 -6.08 -19.55
C LEU A 124 0.12 -5.01 -19.75
N ASP A 125 0.14 -4.30 -20.88
CA ASP A 125 -0.75 -3.16 -21.17
C ASP A 125 -2.22 -3.50 -20.88
N LYS A 126 -2.70 -4.66 -21.35
CA LYS A 126 -4.10 -5.08 -21.08
C LYS A 126 -4.43 -5.22 -19.60
N THR A 127 -3.50 -5.71 -18.79
CA THR A 127 -3.73 -5.86 -17.35
C THR A 127 -3.67 -4.52 -16.64
N LEU A 128 -2.79 -3.61 -17.07
CA LEU A 128 -2.72 -2.26 -16.53
C LEU A 128 -3.96 -1.45 -16.90
N ASP A 129 -4.42 -1.54 -18.15
CA ASP A 129 -5.67 -0.92 -18.61
C ASP A 129 -6.87 -1.39 -17.77
N GLN A 130 -6.97 -2.69 -17.49
CA GLN A 130 -8.02 -3.23 -16.62
C GLN A 130 -7.94 -2.66 -15.19
N ALA A 131 -6.74 -2.49 -14.64
CA ALA A 131 -6.56 -1.91 -13.31
C ALA A 131 -6.87 -0.39 -13.28
N ILE A 132 -6.63 0.32 -14.39
CA ILE A 132 -7.01 1.72 -14.57
C ILE A 132 -8.54 1.83 -14.66
N ASP A 133 -9.18 1.06 -15.54
CA ASP A 133 -10.64 1.05 -15.73
C ASP A 133 -11.38 0.73 -14.43
N ARG A 134 -10.84 -0.21 -13.64
CA ARG A 134 -11.31 -0.50 -12.28
C ARG A 134 -11.30 0.74 -11.39
N SER A 135 -10.22 1.51 -11.40
CA SER A 135 -10.09 2.72 -10.58
C SER A 135 -11.02 3.83 -11.03
N LEU A 136 -11.20 4.00 -12.34
CA LEU A 136 -12.18 4.95 -12.89
C LEU A 136 -13.61 4.58 -12.50
N THR A 137 -13.97 3.29 -12.60
CA THR A 137 -15.29 2.77 -12.17
C THR A 137 -15.51 3.01 -10.67
N ALA A 138 -14.47 2.81 -9.85
CA ALA A 138 -14.54 3.06 -8.42
C ALA A 138 -14.81 4.55 -8.12
N ILE A 139 -14.14 5.47 -8.82
CA ILE A 139 -14.36 6.92 -8.69
C ILE A 139 -15.81 7.28 -9.08
N GLU A 140 -16.29 6.80 -10.23
CA GLU A 140 -17.66 7.06 -10.70
C GLU A 140 -18.75 6.52 -9.76
N SER A 141 -18.45 5.46 -9.00
CA SER A 141 -19.38 4.89 -8.03
C SER A 141 -19.59 5.75 -6.78
N VAL A 142 -18.69 6.68 -6.50
CA VAL A 142 -18.84 7.65 -5.40
C VAL A 142 -19.84 8.70 -5.85
N LYS A 143 -21.05 8.65 -5.29
CA LYS A 143 -22.01 9.75 -5.43
C LYS A 143 -21.47 10.94 -4.62
N LEU A 144 -20.99 11.98 -5.32
CA LEU A 144 -20.76 13.30 -4.76
C LEU A 144 -22.09 13.92 -4.28
#